data_AF-A0A8H8SWF1-F1
#
_entry.id   AF-A0A8H8SWF1-F1
#
_cell.length_a   1.000
_cell.length_b   1.000
_cell.length_c   1.000
_cell.angle_alpha   90.00
_cell.angle_beta   90.00
_cell.angle_gamma   90.00
#
_symmetry.space_group_name_H-M   'P 1'
#
loop_
_entity.id
_entity.type
_entity.pdbx_description
1 polymer ?
#
loop_
_entity_poly.entity_id
_entity_poly.type
_entity_poly.pdbx_seq_one_letter_code
_entity_poly.pdbx_strand_id
1 'polypeptide(L)'
;MSQPEAGPSRRRRQYVSRACNSCRRRRCKCDGVQPMCGPCSTSGHECTWGQDGEDSGRPATKQFVESLRVKIQQLESEIAQLRKQPQAPSSHTTSPHPPSVLSDYSPVPAEVRWSFDSPPLSTALMQPIPATQTQAKPLLHLHASTELPHLVQSTKISPIEIPLVNLPPTAPALRYQYIFNIDTSIPLDEQYPAHRASLVCQWNRNLPDLSPIYLSQLEHDIILSRCFSYGACCSFGLLPDTFLAQFLECLGPEAVPERMAEGSRYYTPLLHCSLLTFGAGFSDNPQMRERKTREKLATHAKKWLDDEFNNPSSSLMVSLALLSEHHSGIGQAKIGYMYMGMAIRAARLRPILFDPLIRDWHLWSVFIQESLMALEMNRPSEYPVPKAPIICPIAVEPDSRSPLTSSLTELLTHEDYFKFSARCFIQLSRLINIIIRITDGAVTDKQIILDIHLELETWFNNLPDGVMIRQRATLTFPPILTLHITYWWFILHSHFPLAEQLSISTSEPVRELSIKMCARATEKLVQLFNTFDKQFGLRFFPRNLIKAIHACGSALVIERDSASSASKKKRATAIEGIDSCIYALKIIGEVWHIAIPMSEDLESLAGVNLAA
;
A
#
# COMPACT_ATOMS: atom_id res chain seq x y z
N MET A 1 26.85 48.76 -67.97
CA MET A 1 27.23 49.79 -66.98
C MET A 1 25.93 50.37 -66.45
N SER A 2 25.59 50.32 -65.17
CA SER A 2 26.36 49.86 -64.00
C SER A 2 25.43 49.23 -62.94
N GLN A 3 25.99 48.52 -61.95
CA GLN A 3 25.28 48.29 -60.67
C GLN A 3 25.24 49.58 -59.84
N PRO A 4 24.47 49.61 -58.74
CA PRO A 4 25.18 49.44 -57.47
C PRO A 4 24.52 48.46 -56.48
N GLU A 5 25.39 47.63 -55.90
CA GLU A 5 25.49 47.19 -54.49
C GLU A 5 24.30 46.55 -53.73
N ALA A 6 24.66 45.62 -52.84
CA ALA A 6 23.73 44.83 -52.04
C ALA A 6 23.60 45.34 -50.60
N GLY A 7 22.36 45.53 -50.14
CA GLY A 7 22.07 45.66 -48.71
C GLY A 7 22.24 44.33 -47.96
N PRO A 8 22.74 44.32 -46.71
CA PRO A 8 23.04 43.08 -46.00
C PRO A 8 21.77 42.27 -45.69
N SER A 9 21.78 40.98 -46.05
CA SER A 9 20.64 40.08 -45.81
C SER A 9 20.26 40.03 -44.33
N ARG A 10 19.00 40.34 -43.99
CA ARG A 10 18.44 40.04 -42.67
C ARG A 10 18.41 38.52 -42.48
N ARG A 11 19.47 37.97 -41.87
CA ARG A 11 19.55 36.55 -41.46
C ARG A 11 18.24 36.18 -40.74
N ARG A 12 17.53 35.15 -41.23
CA ARG A 12 16.39 34.56 -40.51
C ARG A 12 16.88 34.19 -39.11
N ARG A 13 16.41 34.90 -38.08
CA ARG A 13 16.76 34.58 -36.68
C ARG A 13 16.29 33.16 -36.40
N GLN A 14 17.21 32.28 -35.98
CA GLN A 14 16.90 30.90 -35.64
C GLN A 14 15.84 30.89 -34.53
N TYR A 15 14.84 30.02 -34.68
CA TYR A 15 13.83 29.83 -33.65
C TYR A 15 14.46 29.01 -32.52
N VAL A 16 14.57 29.60 -31.34
CA VAL A 16 15.23 28.97 -30.20
C VAL A 16 14.34 27.86 -29.63
N SER A 17 14.87 26.64 -29.51
CA SER A 17 14.13 25.47 -29.00
C SER A 17 13.75 25.59 -27.51
N ARG A 18 14.49 26.39 -26.73
CA ARG A 18 14.24 26.65 -25.31
C ARG A 18 14.54 28.11 -24.95
N ALA A 19 13.56 28.81 -24.39
CA ALA A 19 13.77 30.09 -23.72
C ALA A 19 14.30 29.89 -22.30
N CYS A 20 15.06 30.86 -21.77
CA CYS A 20 15.48 30.86 -20.36
C CYS A 20 14.27 31.04 -19.41
N ASN A 21 14.46 30.68 -18.14
CA ASN A 21 13.35 30.60 -17.19
C ASN A 21 12.75 32.00 -16.90
N SER A 22 13.59 33.04 -16.83
CA SER A 22 13.17 34.44 -16.68
C SER A 22 12.33 34.95 -17.86
N CYS A 23 12.75 34.69 -19.12
CA CYS A 23 11.95 35.03 -20.30
C CYS A 23 10.64 34.22 -20.39
N ARG A 24 10.67 32.94 -20.00
CA ARG A 24 9.49 32.06 -19.95
C ARG A 24 8.45 32.60 -18.95
N ARG A 25 8.86 32.91 -17.71
CA ARG A 25 7.98 33.50 -16.68
C ARG A 25 7.38 34.84 -17.13
N ARG A 26 8.18 35.69 -17.78
CA ARG A 26 7.76 37.00 -18.32
C ARG A 26 7.05 36.94 -19.68
N ARG A 27 6.85 35.75 -20.25
CA ARG A 27 6.23 35.48 -21.57
C ARG A 27 6.82 36.30 -22.73
N CYS A 28 8.11 36.65 -22.67
CA CYS A 28 8.79 37.44 -23.69
C CYS A 28 9.70 36.60 -24.60
N LYS A 29 10.08 37.15 -25.76
CA LYS A 29 10.93 36.45 -26.74
C LYS A 29 12.38 36.41 -26.28
N CYS A 30 12.83 35.23 -25.84
CA CYS A 30 14.24 34.93 -25.60
C CYS A 30 15.02 34.79 -26.92
N ASP A 31 16.29 35.17 -26.94
CA ASP A 31 17.19 35.07 -28.10
C ASP A 31 18.14 33.86 -28.05
N GLY A 32 18.11 33.07 -26.96
CA GLY A 32 18.83 31.81 -26.85
C GLY A 32 20.29 31.91 -26.41
N VAL A 33 20.81 33.13 -26.20
CA VAL A 33 22.23 33.33 -25.88
C VAL A 33 22.54 32.86 -24.45
N GLN A 34 23.61 32.08 -24.30
CA GLN A 34 24.15 31.62 -23.03
C GLN A 34 25.54 32.26 -22.79
N PRO A 35 25.94 32.52 -21.53
CA PRO A 35 25.21 32.22 -20.28
C PRO A 35 24.02 33.16 -20.01
N MET A 36 24.00 34.36 -20.59
CA MET A 36 22.93 35.35 -20.37
C MET A 36 22.28 35.76 -21.68
N CYS A 37 20.96 35.64 -21.75
CA CYS A 37 20.18 36.02 -22.93
C CYS A 37 20.04 37.55 -23.00
N GLY A 38 20.02 38.13 -24.21
CA GLY A 38 19.99 39.58 -24.42
C GLY A 38 18.84 40.28 -23.67
N PRO A 39 17.58 39.79 -23.75
CA PRO A 39 16.47 40.36 -23.00
C PRO A 39 16.68 40.42 -21.48
N CYS A 40 17.32 39.41 -20.88
CA CYS A 40 17.63 39.41 -19.45
C CYS A 40 18.74 40.41 -19.13
N SER A 41 19.80 40.45 -19.95
CA SER A 41 20.90 41.42 -19.83
C SER A 41 20.40 42.86 -19.89
N THR A 42 19.63 43.22 -20.92
CA THR A 42 19.09 44.59 -21.09
C THR A 42 18.10 45.00 -20.00
N SER A 43 17.45 44.05 -19.32
CA SER A 43 16.51 44.33 -18.23
C SER A 43 17.03 43.98 -16.83
N GLY A 44 18.33 43.72 -16.68
CA GLY A 44 18.99 43.53 -15.37
C GLY A 44 18.50 42.33 -14.55
N HIS A 45 17.80 41.37 -15.16
CA HIS A 45 17.27 40.21 -14.46
C HIS A 45 18.18 39.00 -14.61
N GLU A 46 18.26 38.20 -13.54
CA GLU A 46 18.94 36.91 -13.53
C GLU A 46 18.44 36.00 -14.68
N CYS A 47 19.38 35.36 -15.38
CA CYS A 47 19.13 34.57 -16.58
C CYS A 47 19.42 33.09 -16.32
N THR A 48 18.56 32.43 -15.54
CA THR A 48 18.72 31.01 -15.21
C THR A 48 18.34 30.09 -16.37
N TRP A 49 19.20 29.09 -16.59
CA TRP A 49 19.08 28.04 -17.60
C TRP A 49 19.11 26.66 -16.95
N GLY A 50 18.01 26.29 -16.29
CA GLY A 50 17.89 25.02 -15.58
C GLY A 50 16.48 24.47 -15.63
N GLN A 51 16.21 23.39 -14.91
CA GLN A 51 14.84 23.12 -14.47
C GLN A 51 14.39 24.29 -13.57
N ASP A 52 13.11 24.67 -13.59
CA ASP A 52 12.59 25.55 -12.54
C ASP A 52 12.65 24.76 -11.22
N GLY A 53 13.16 25.37 -10.14
CA GLY A 53 13.66 24.66 -8.96
C GLY A 53 12.62 23.80 -8.23
N GLU A 54 13.08 22.77 -7.53
CA GLU A 54 12.26 21.72 -6.92
C GLU A 54 11.29 22.26 -5.84
N ASP A 55 11.57 23.41 -5.23
CA ASP A 55 10.66 24.14 -4.33
C ASP A 55 9.44 24.78 -5.04
N SER A 56 9.44 24.90 -6.37
CA SER A 56 8.31 25.44 -7.14
C SER A 56 7.29 24.34 -7.51
N GLY A 57 6.77 23.70 -6.47
CA GLY A 57 5.79 22.62 -6.55
C GLY A 57 4.54 22.95 -7.38
N ARG A 58 3.83 21.91 -7.83
CA ARG A 58 2.62 22.05 -8.67
C ARG A 58 1.63 23.02 -7.99
N PRO A 59 1.01 23.95 -8.74
CA PRO A 59 0.11 24.93 -8.14
C PRO A 59 -1.03 24.21 -7.43
N ALA A 60 -1.18 24.51 -6.13
CA ALA A 60 -2.05 23.80 -5.21
C ALA A 60 -3.44 23.47 -5.80
N THR A 61 -3.89 22.22 -5.59
CA THR A 61 -5.24 21.80 -5.95
C THR A 61 -6.29 22.76 -5.38
N LYS A 62 -7.37 22.99 -6.14
CA LYS A 62 -8.53 23.74 -5.63
C LYS A 62 -9.11 23.13 -4.35
N GLN A 63 -8.90 21.84 -4.12
CA GLN A 63 -9.23 21.15 -2.86
C GLN A 63 -8.34 21.61 -1.72
N PHE A 64 -7.01 21.53 -1.85
CA PHE A 64 -6.07 21.97 -0.81
C PHE A 64 -6.29 23.44 -0.40
N VAL A 65 -6.58 24.31 -1.37
CA VAL A 65 -6.95 25.71 -1.10
C VAL A 65 -8.27 25.82 -0.32
N GLU A 66 -9.26 24.96 -0.60
CA GLU A 66 -10.56 24.96 0.09
C GLU A 66 -10.51 24.31 1.48
N SER A 67 -9.77 23.21 1.65
CA SER A 67 -9.57 22.59 2.95
C SER A 67 -8.72 23.44 3.89
N LEU A 68 -7.73 24.18 3.36
CA LEU A 68 -7.04 25.23 4.12
C LEU A 68 -8.01 26.33 4.59
N ARG A 69 -8.94 26.79 3.74
CA ARG A 69 -9.97 27.78 4.16
C ARG A 69 -10.87 27.24 5.26
N VAL A 70 -11.35 26.00 5.13
CA VAL A 70 -12.19 25.35 6.17
C VAL A 70 -11.40 25.18 7.48
N LYS A 71 -10.13 24.81 7.41
CA LYS A 71 -9.25 24.70 8.60
C LYS A 71 -8.99 26.07 9.25
N ILE A 72 -8.75 27.12 8.47
CA ILE A 72 -8.62 28.49 8.96
C ILE A 72 -9.91 28.94 9.67
N GLN A 73 -11.07 28.77 9.03
CA GLN A 73 -12.37 29.11 9.62
C GLN A 73 -12.63 28.36 10.95
N GLN A 74 -12.25 27.07 11.01
CA GLN A 74 -12.36 26.28 12.23
C GLN A 74 -11.47 26.83 13.35
N LEU A 75 -10.18 27.06 13.07
CA LEU A 75 -9.20 27.59 14.04
C LEU A 75 -9.55 29.01 14.48
N GLU A 76 -10.05 29.87 13.60
CA GLU A 76 -10.56 31.20 13.94
C GLU A 76 -11.75 31.11 14.90
N SER A 77 -12.66 30.14 14.70
CA SER A 77 -13.80 29.92 15.60
C SER A 77 -13.36 29.39 16.98
N GLU A 78 -12.36 28.52 17.02
CA GLU A 78 -11.78 27.96 18.25
C GLU A 78 -11.04 29.06 19.06
N ILE A 79 -10.21 29.86 18.40
CA ILE A 79 -9.55 31.04 18.99
C ILE A 79 -10.59 32.04 19.51
N ALA A 80 -11.70 32.24 18.78
CA ALA A 80 -12.80 33.12 19.21
C ALA A 80 -13.63 32.56 20.37
N GLN A 81 -13.58 31.26 20.65
CA GLN A 81 -14.16 30.64 21.85
C GLN A 81 -13.20 30.72 23.04
N LEU A 82 -11.92 30.37 22.85
CA LEU A 82 -10.89 30.45 23.88
C LEU A 82 -10.71 31.89 24.40
N ARG A 83 -10.75 32.90 23.52
CA ARG A 83 -10.72 34.33 23.90
C ARG A 83 -11.97 34.81 24.67
N LYS A 84 -13.01 34.00 24.81
CA LYS A 84 -14.23 34.31 25.59
C LYS A 84 -14.27 33.62 26.95
N GLN A 85 -13.33 32.71 27.26
CA GLN A 85 -13.17 32.23 28.63
C GLN A 85 -12.47 33.31 29.48
N PRO A 86 -13.08 33.78 30.60
CA PRO A 86 -12.38 34.66 31.52
C PRO A 86 -11.22 33.92 32.19
N GLN A 87 -10.04 34.54 32.27
CA GLN A 87 -8.98 34.04 33.14
C GLN A 87 -9.41 34.22 34.60
N ALA A 88 -9.73 33.12 35.28
CA ALA A 88 -9.89 33.12 36.73
C ALA A 88 -8.53 33.43 37.38
N PRO A 89 -8.43 34.40 38.32
CA PRO A 89 -7.16 34.79 38.90
C PRO A 89 -6.61 33.66 39.79
N SER A 90 -5.36 33.25 39.54
CA SER A 90 -4.67 32.21 40.29
C SER A 90 -4.25 32.70 41.68
N SER A 91 -5.12 32.49 42.67
CA SER A 91 -4.85 32.82 44.08
C SER A 91 -3.82 31.86 44.69
N HIS A 92 -2.55 32.25 44.70
CA HIS A 92 -1.53 31.60 45.51
C HIS A 92 -1.84 31.79 47.00
N THR A 93 -1.77 30.73 47.81
CA THR A 93 -1.75 30.80 49.28
C THR A 93 -0.96 29.60 49.81
N THR A 94 -0.19 29.80 50.88
CA THR A 94 0.93 28.91 51.23
C THR A 94 0.95 28.57 52.73
N SER A 95 1.08 27.28 53.06
CA SER A 95 1.34 26.74 54.42
C SER A 95 0.23 26.91 55.48
N PRO A 96 0.29 26.24 56.66
CA PRO A 96 1.18 25.12 57.07
C PRO A 96 0.45 23.89 57.69
N HIS A 97 1.20 22.78 57.89
CA HIS A 97 0.93 21.66 58.82
C HIS A 97 1.49 21.98 60.24
N PRO A 98 1.45 21.11 61.30
CA PRO A 98 0.76 19.81 61.58
C PRO A 98 -0.12 19.96 62.89
N PRO A 99 -0.45 18.96 63.77
CA PRO A 99 -0.10 17.53 63.84
C PRO A 99 -1.21 16.50 64.19
N SER A 100 -0.78 15.25 64.34
CA SER A 100 -1.52 13.98 64.33
C SER A 100 -2.21 13.57 65.64
N VAL A 101 -3.24 12.70 65.52
CA VAL A 101 -3.69 11.74 66.54
C VAL A 101 -4.02 10.40 65.85
N LEU A 102 -3.84 9.26 66.53
CA LEU A 102 -4.11 7.91 66.01
C LEU A 102 -5.56 7.46 66.33
N SER A 103 -6.15 6.64 65.46
CA SER A 103 -6.90 5.43 65.84
C SER A 103 -7.10 4.50 64.63
N ASP A 104 -7.44 3.24 64.89
CA ASP A 104 -7.52 2.14 63.94
C ASP A 104 -8.77 2.15 63.04
N TYR A 105 -8.72 1.44 61.90
CA TYR A 105 -9.52 0.23 61.61
C TYR A 105 -9.28 -0.25 60.16
N SER A 106 -9.45 -1.55 59.93
CA SER A 106 -9.41 -2.21 58.61
C SER A 106 -10.59 -3.18 58.52
N PRO A 107 -11.17 -3.51 57.34
CA PRO A 107 -10.46 -4.35 56.37
C PRO A 107 -10.75 -4.09 54.86
N VAL A 108 -10.14 -4.92 54.01
CA VAL A 108 -10.26 -5.08 52.53
C VAL A 108 -10.35 -6.62 52.33
N PRO A 109 -11.07 -7.24 51.34
CA PRO A 109 -11.23 -6.82 49.93
C PRO A 109 -12.59 -7.06 49.23
N ALA A 110 -12.70 -6.63 47.97
CA ALA A 110 -13.52 -7.28 46.94
C ALA A 110 -13.05 -6.89 45.52
N GLU A 111 -12.50 -7.84 44.74
CA GLU A 111 -12.34 -7.70 43.28
C GLU A 111 -13.56 -8.31 42.57
N VAL A 112 -14.14 -7.61 41.59
CA VAL A 112 -15.23 -8.17 40.76
C VAL A 112 -14.65 -8.92 39.57
N ARG A 113 -14.50 -10.23 39.74
CA ARG A 113 -14.12 -11.17 38.67
C ARG A 113 -15.34 -11.61 37.88
N TRP A 114 -15.40 -11.28 36.59
CA TRP A 114 -16.41 -11.81 35.69
C TRP A 114 -16.12 -13.29 35.37
N SER A 115 -17.04 -14.17 35.81
CA SER A 115 -17.04 -15.59 35.48
C SER A 115 -17.91 -15.86 34.25
N PHE A 116 -17.47 -16.79 33.39
CA PHE A 116 -18.35 -17.44 32.41
C PHE A 116 -18.91 -18.72 33.02
N ASP A 117 -20.22 -18.88 33.05
CA ASP A 117 -20.87 -20.10 33.52
C ASP A 117 -20.83 -21.22 32.47
N SER A 118 -20.67 -22.45 32.94
CA SER A 118 -20.99 -23.68 32.20
C SER A 118 -21.30 -24.80 33.21
N PRO A 119 -22.34 -25.62 33.01
CA PRO A 119 -22.85 -26.53 34.04
C PRO A 119 -22.00 -27.81 34.22
N PRO A 120 -22.13 -28.53 35.37
CA PRO A 120 -21.16 -29.53 35.80
C PRO A 120 -21.74 -30.97 35.88
N LEU A 121 -20.99 -31.85 36.57
CA LEU A 121 -21.16 -33.29 36.88
C LEU A 121 -20.50 -34.28 35.87
N SER A 122 -19.83 -35.37 36.30
CA SER A 122 -19.62 -35.86 37.68
C SER A 122 -18.33 -36.68 37.93
N THR A 123 -17.68 -36.38 39.06
CA THR A 123 -17.00 -37.26 40.05
C THR A 123 -16.46 -38.67 39.67
N ALA A 124 -15.17 -38.92 39.96
CA ALA A 124 -14.72 -39.95 40.96
C ALA A 124 -13.20 -39.90 41.29
N LEU A 125 -12.87 -39.91 42.60
CA LEU A 125 -11.85 -40.70 43.37
C LEU A 125 -10.63 -41.36 42.65
N MET A 126 -9.41 -41.53 43.21
CA MET A 126 -8.65 -40.95 44.36
C MET A 126 -7.20 -41.54 44.42
N GLN A 127 -6.15 -40.71 44.63
CA GLN A 127 -4.96 -40.93 45.51
C GLN A 127 -3.94 -42.12 45.29
N PRO A 128 -2.77 -42.20 46.00
CA PRO A 128 -1.72 -41.16 46.19
C PRO A 128 -0.21 -41.62 46.27
N ILE A 129 0.75 -40.70 46.01
CA ILE A 129 2.08 -40.49 46.72
C ILE A 129 3.16 -41.62 46.63
N PRO A 130 4.48 -41.40 46.85
CA PRO A 130 5.32 -40.17 47.03
C PRO A 130 6.09 -39.80 45.72
N ALA A 131 7.28 -39.15 45.60
CA ALA A 131 8.36 -38.57 46.46
C ALA A 131 9.09 -37.43 45.64
N THR A 132 10.22 -36.77 45.97
CA THR A 132 11.25 -36.89 47.05
C THR A 132 11.79 -35.51 47.53
N GLN A 133 13.05 -35.15 47.22
CA GLN A 133 13.86 -33.96 47.63
C GLN A 133 14.74 -33.56 46.40
N THR A 134 15.43 -32.41 46.26
CA THR A 134 16.18 -31.59 47.25
C THR A 134 16.24 -30.08 46.83
N GLN A 135 16.73 -29.21 47.72
CA GLN A 135 16.73 -27.74 47.62
C GLN A 135 17.89 -27.12 46.79
N ALA A 136 17.66 -25.95 46.18
CA ALA A 136 18.63 -24.83 46.11
C ALA A 136 17.96 -23.49 45.69
N LYS A 137 18.42 -22.36 46.24
CA LYS A 137 18.14 -20.97 45.82
C LYS A 137 19.36 -20.11 46.23
N PRO A 138 19.84 -19.17 45.40
CA PRO A 138 19.33 -17.79 45.41
C PRO A 138 19.10 -17.23 43.98
N LEU A 139 18.12 -16.37 43.70
CA LEU A 139 17.97 -14.96 44.13
C LEU A 139 19.13 -14.03 43.72
N LEU A 140 18.90 -13.26 42.65
CA LEU A 140 19.31 -11.86 42.56
C LEU A 140 18.16 -11.06 41.92
N HIS A 141 17.96 -9.82 42.37
CA HIS A 141 16.77 -9.02 42.04
C HIS A 141 17.00 -8.15 40.80
N LEU A 142 15.97 -8.04 39.95
CA LEU A 142 15.76 -6.88 39.10
C LEU A 142 14.55 -6.12 39.65
N HIS A 143 14.76 -4.93 40.23
CA HIS A 143 13.67 -4.10 40.73
C HIS A 143 12.96 -3.42 39.56
N ALA A 144 11.65 -3.68 39.42
CA ALA A 144 10.77 -2.83 38.64
C ALA A 144 10.31 -1.66 39.52
N SER A 145 10.73 -0.45 39.20
CA SER A 145 10.17 0.78 39.78
C SER A 145 9.14 1.35 38.82
N THR A 146 7.88 1.33 39.25
CA THR A 146 6.75 1.87 38.49
C THR A 146 6.50 3.31 38.91
N GLU A 147 6.61 4.28 37.99
CA GLU A 147 5.89 5.55 38.08
C GLU A 147 5.44 6.02 36.69
N LEU A 148 4.15 6.29 36.54
CA LEU A 148 3.66 7.32 35.61
C LEU A 148 3.60 8.63 36.39
N PRO A 149 3.80 9.78 35.71
CA PRO A 149 2.64 10.66 35.56
C PRO A 149 2.32 10.99 34.10
N HIS A 150 1.06 11.37 33.86
CA HIS A 150 0.61 11.83 32.55
C HIS A 150 1.20 13.20 32.21
N LEU A 151 1.66 13.36 30.96
CA LEU A 151 1.68 14.67 30.30
C LEU A 151 1.24 14.49 28.85
N VAL A 152 0.08 15.05 28.49
CA VAL A 152 -0.45 15.00 27.12
C VAL A 152 0.30 16.01 26.25
N GLN A 153 1.47 15.61 25.76
CA GLN A 153 2.18 16.37 24.73
C GLN A 153 1.68 15.98 23.34
N SER A 154 0.95 16.91 22.71
CA SER A 154 0.65 16.86 21.28
C SER A 154 1.95 16.76 20.49
N THR A 155 2.25 15.57 19.98
CA THR A 155 3.52 15.25 19.34
C THR A 155 3.51 15.79 17.92
N LYS A 156 4.00 17.03 17.74
CA LYS A 156 4.35 17.55 16.42
C LYS A 156 5.53 16.75 15.86
N ILE A 157 5.22 15.67 15.15
CA ILE A 157 6.18 14.90 14.38
C ILE A 157 6.51 15.70 13.12
N SER A 158 7.78 16.07 12.94
CA SER A 158 8.25 16.73 11.72
C SER A 158 8.03 15.83 10.50
N PRO A 159 7.71 16.38 9.31
CA PRO A 159 7.67 15.58 8.08
C PRO A 159 9.03 14.93 7.85
N ILE A 160 9.05 13.60 7.76
CA ILE A 160 10.31 12.86 7.54
C ILE A 160 10.63 12.88 6.04
N GLU A 161 11.47 13.84 5.65
CA GLU A 161 12.12 13.81 4.34
C GLU A 161 13.13 12.65 4.32
N ILE A 162 12.76 11.54 3.70
CA ILE A 162 13.61 10.35 3.52
C ILE A 162 14.33 10.48 2.16
N PRO A 163 15.67 10.64 2.13
CA PRO A 163 16.43 10.69 0.88
C PRO A 163 16.39 9.34 0.16
N LEU A 164 16.24 9.37 -1.17
CA LEU A 164 16.36 8.18 -2.01
C LEU A 164 17.85 7.85 -2.22
N VAL A 165 18.41 7.01 -1.34
CA VAL A 165 19.79 6.53 -1.46
C VAL A 165 19.84 5.36 -2.44
N ASN A 166 20.35 5.60 -3.65
CA ASN A 166 20.66 4.53 -4.60
C ASN A 166 22.00 3.88 -4.24
N LEU A 167 21.99 2.56 -3.98
CA LEU A 167 23.21 1.76 -3.95
C LEU A 167 23.68 1.42 -5.38
N PRO A 168 24.99 1.19 -5.60
CA PRO A 168 25.50 0.70 -6.87
C PRO A 168 24.93 -0.71 -7.16
N PRO A 169 24.56 -1.02 -8.42
CA PRO A 169 23.90 -2.28 -8.73
C PRO A 169 24.87 -3.46 -8.74
N THR A 170 24.79 -4.33 -7.74
CA THR A 170 25.11 -5.75 -7.89
C THR A 170 24.04 -6.44 -8.74
N ALA A 171 23.97 -6.05 -10.02
CA ALA A 171 23.12 -6.72 -11.00
C ALA A 171 23.54 -8.20 -11.10
N PRO A 172 22.65 -9.17 -10.83
CA PRO A 172 23.00 -10.57 -10.86
C PRO A 172 23.40 -11.00 -12.27
N ALA A 173 24.48 -11.79 -12.38
CA ALA A 173 25.10 -12.12 -13.68
C ALA A 173 24.15 -12.85 -14.65
N LEU A 174 23.17 -13.58 -14.12
CA LEU A 174 22.06 -14.22 -14.86
C LEU A 174 20.77 -14.12 -14.02
N ARG A 175 19.62 -14.08 -14.70
CA ARG A 175 18.28 -14.20 -14.09
C ARG A 175 17.40 -15.12 -14.95
N TYR A 176 16.51 -15.90 -14.33
CA TYR A 176 15.58 -16.78 -15.05
C TYR A 176 14.78 -15.99 -16.10
N GLN A 177 14.75 -16.50 -17.33
CA GLN A 177 13.87 -16.01 -18.39
C GLN A 177 12.67 -16.95 -18.49
N TYR A 178 11.47 -16.38 -18.48
CA TYR A 178 10.24 -17.12 -18.70
C TYR A 178 10.29 -17.87 -20.03
N ILE A 179 9.80 -19.10 -20.07
CA ILE A 179 9.90 -19.98 -21.26
C ILE A 179 9.25 -19.38 -22.52
N PHE A 180 8.23 -18.52 -22.35
CA PHE A 180 7.60 -17.79 -23.46
C PHE A 180 8.41 -16.61 -24.01
N ASN A 181 9.51 -16.22 -23.36
CA ASN A 181 10.50 -15.27 -23.87
C ASN A 181 11.68 -15.97 -24.58
N ILE A 182 11.71 -17.30 -24.60
CA ILE A 182 12.81 -18.10 -25.17
C ILE A 182 12.33 -18.71 -26.50
N ASP A 183 13.04 -18.40 -27.59
CA ASP A 183 12.85 -19.12 -28.85
C ASP A 183 13.42 -20.54 -28.71
N THR A 184 12.52 -21.52 -28.57
CA THR A 184 12.86 -22.94 -28.40
C THR A 184 13.22 -23.66 -29.70
N SER A 185 13.19 -22.97 -30.85
CA SER A 185 13.70 -23.52 -32.12
C SER A 185 15.23 -23.46 -32.23
N ILE A 186 15.89 -22.60 -31.45
CA ILE A 186 17.35 -22.43 -31.41
C ILE A 186 17.99 -23.54 -30.54
N PRO A 187 18.99 -24.29 -31.04
CA PRO A 187 19.71 -25.34 -30.30
C PRO A 187 20.26 -24.87 -28.96
N LEU A 188 20.28 -25.75 -27.95
CA LEU A 188 20.60 -25.43 -26.55
C LEU A 188 22.03 -24.85 -26.36
N ASP A 189 22.95 -25.19 -27.26
CA ASP A 189 24.32 -24.71 -27.33
C ASP A 189 24.47 -23.36 -28.06
N GLU A 190 23.52 -23.00 -28.93
CA GLU A 190 23.42 -21.69 -29.60
C GLU A 190 22.62 -20.66 -28.77
N GLN A 191 21.89 -21.09 -27.74
CA GLN A 191 21.10 -20.23 -26.84
C GLN A 191 21.96 -19.24 -26.04
N TYR A 192 21.41 -18.04 -25.81
CA TYR A 192 21.99 -17.08 -24.86
C TYR A 192 22.17 -17.71 -23.46
N PRO A 193 23.23 -17.38 -22.69
CA PRO A 193 23.54 -18.04 -21.42
C PRO A 193 22.38 -18.05 -20.40
N ALA A 194 21.59 -16.97 -20.32
CA ALA A 194 20.41 -16.90 -19.45
C ALA A 194 19.24 -17.79 -19.93
N HIS A 195 19.07 -17.93 -21.25
CA HIS A 195 18.07 -18.84 -21.82
C HIS A 195 18.48 -20.29 -21.56
N ARG A 196 19.73 -20.64 -21.87
CA ARG A 196 20.29 -21.97 -21.60
C ARG A 196 20.14 -22.37 -20.14
N ALA A 197 20.47 -21.46 -19.20
CA ALA A 197 20.30 -21.68 -17.77
C ALA A 197 18.83 -21.91 -17.36
N SER A 198 17.88 -21.21 -18.00
CA SER A 198 16.44 -21.34 -17.72
C SER A 198 15.85 -22.62 -18.32
N LEU A 199 16.35 -23.07 -19.47
CA LEU A 199 15.97 -24.33 -20.12
C LEU A 199 16.44 -25.58 -19.35
N VAL A 200 17.59 -25.52 -18.67
CA VAL A 200 18.09 -26.62 -17.81
C VAL A 200 17.68 -26.49 -16.33
N CYS A 201 16.89 -25.46 -15.99
CA CYS A 201 16.45 -25.19 -14.63
C CYS A 201 15.39 -26.22 -14.19
N GLN A 202 15.58 -26.83 -13.01
CA GLN A 202 14.61 -27.74 -12.41
C GLN A 202 13.50 -26.96 -11.69
N TRP A 203 12.79 -26.10 -12.45
CA TRP A 203 11.78 -25.15 -11.96
C TRP A 203 10.72 -25.81 -11.06
N ASN A 204 10.34 -27.07 -11.34
CA ASN A 204 9.33 -27.80 -10.60
C ASN A 204 9.84 -28.59 -9.37
N ARG A 205 11.16 -28.59 -9.07
CA ARG A 205 11.79 -29.42 -8.02
C ARG A 205 11.08 -29.34 -6.66
N ASN A 206 10.56 -28.16 -6.32
CA ASN A 206 9.98 -27.85 -5.01
C ASN A 206 8.43 -27.80 -5.02
N LEU A 207 7.78 -28.22 -6.12
CA LEU A 207 6.34 -28.06 -6.33
C LEU A 207 5.56 -29.36 -6.03
N PRO A 208 4.26 -29.27 -5.68
CA PRO A 208 3.41 -30.45 -5.53
C PRO A 208 3.09 -31.11 -6.88
N ASP A 209 2.86 -32.43 -6.84
CA ASP A 209 2.06 -33.09 -7.87
C ASP A 209 0.60 -32.56 -7.83
N LEU A 210 0.18 -31.96 -8.95
CA LEU A 210 -1.18 -31.45 -9.12
C LEU A 210 -2.13 -32.45 -9.80
N SER A 211 -1.69 -33.66 -10.13
CA SER A 211 -2.46 -34.72 -10.80
C SER A 211 -3.92 -34.83 -10.34
N PRO A 212 -4.90 -34.92 -11.27
CA PRO A 212 -4.73 -35.10 -12.72
C PRO A 212 -4.38 -33.82 -13.51
N ILE A 213 -4.19 -32.67 -12.85
CA ILE A 213 -3.88 -31.41 -13.53
C ILE A 213 -2.37 -31.37 -13.85
N TYR A 214 -2.04 -31.28 -15.14
CA TYR A 214 -0.66 -31.10 -15.60
C TYR A 214 -0.26 -29.62 -15.55
N LEU A 215 0.65 -29.27 -14.64
CA LEU A 215 1.32 -27.98 -14.63
C LEU A 215 2.51 -28.01 -15.60
N SER A 216 2.44 -27.23 -16.66
CA SER A 216 3.56 -27.00 -17.58
C SER A 216 4.44 -25.84 -17.10
N GLN A 217 5.70 -25.80 -17.57
CA GLN A 217 6.60 -24.66 -17.33
C GLN A 217 6.01 -23.35 -17.89
N LEU A 218 5.26 -23.42 -18.99
CA LEU A 218 4.57 -22.28 -19.60
C LEU A 218 3.48 -21.72 -18.68
N GLU A 219 2.61 -22.58 -18.13
CA GLU A 219 1.55 -22.15 -17.20
C GLU A 219 2.14 -21.62 -15.88
N HIS A 220 3.17 -22.29 -15.35
CA HIS A 220 3.95 -21.84 -14.20
C HIS A 220 4.51 -20.42 -14.39
N ASP A 221 5.19 -20.18 -15.52
CA ASP A 221 5.83 -18.91 -15.82
C ASP A 221 4.80 -17.79 -16.08
N ILE A 222 3.67 -18.12 -16.71
CA ILE A 222 2.52 -17.22 -16.88
C ILE A 222 1.96 -16.81 -15.50
N ILE A 223 1.82 -17.74 -14.56
CA ILE A 223 1.34 -17.46 -13.20
C ILE A 223 2.31 -16.53 -12.46
N LEU A 224 3.62 -16.81 -12.48
CA LEU A 224 4.63 -15.96 -11.83
C LEU A 224 4.67 -14.56 -12.46
N SER A 225 4.72 -14.47 -13.79
CA SER A 225 4.74 -13.20 -14.53
C SER A 225 3.52 -12.32 -14.20
N ARG A 226 2.32 -12.90 -14.18
CA ARG A 226 1.08 -12.18 -13.84
C ARG A 226 1.02 -11.76 -12.38
N CYS A 227 1.50 -12.60 -11.47
CA CYS A 227 1.61 -12.29 -10.05
C CYS A 227 2.48 -11.03 -9.83
N PHE A 228 3.67 -11.00 -10.42
CA PHE A 228 4.57 -9.85 -10.35
C PHE A 228 4.04 -8.61 -11.09
N SER A 229 3.30 -8.79 -12.19
CA SER A 229 2.70 -7.67 -12.93
C SER A 229 1.59 -6.97 -12.14
N TYR A 230 0.49 -7.65 -11.83
CA TYR A 230 -0.79 -6.98 -11.58
C TYR A 230 -1.02 -6.46 -10.15
N GLY A 231 -0.22 -6.89 -9.18
CA GLY A 231 -0.33 -6.33 -7.83
C GLY A 231 0.65 -6.86 -6.79
N ALA A 232 1.18 -8.08 -6.94
CA ALA A 232 2.01 -8.65 -5.86
C ALA A 232 3.30 -7.84 -5.65
N CYS A 233 3.95 -7.34 -6.71
CA CYS A 233 5.13 -6.50 -6.58
C CYS A 233 4.88 -5.17 -5.86
N CYS A 234 3.82 -4.43 -6.22
CA CYS A 234 3.59 -3.09 -5.65
C CYS A 234 2.94 -3.10 -4.27
N SER A 235 2.27 -4.20 -3.88
CA SER A 235 1.62 -4.34 -2.58
C SER A 235 2.49 -5.10 -1.55
N PHE A 236 3.29 -6.08 -1.99
CA PHE A 236 4.13 -6.92 -1.12
C PHE A 236 5.63 -6.62 -1.25
N GLY A 237 6.02 -5.57 -1.99
CA GLY A 237 7.41 -5.18 -2.18
C GLY A 237 8.28 -6.24 -2.86
N LEU A 238 7.69 -7.16 -3.64
CA LEU A 238 8.47 -8.24 -4.26
C LEU A 238 9.45 -7.67 -5.30
N LEU A 239 10.66 -8.22 -5.31
CA LEU A 239 11.76 -7.89 -6.23
C LEU A 239 11.97 -9.06 -7.22
N PRO A 240 11.36 -9.03 -8.42
CA PRO A 240 11.37 -10.19 -9.31
C PRO A 240 12.76 -10.52 -9.84
N ASP A 241 13.60 -9.53 -10.15
CA ASP A 241 14.96 -9.79 -10.63
C ASP A 241 15.82 -10.51 -9.58
N THR A 242 15.70 -10.14 -8.30
CA THR A 242 16.35 -10.82 -7.17
C THR A 242 15.81 -12.24 -6.99
N PHE A 243 14.49 -12.42 -7.10
CA PHE A 243 13.86 -13.75 -7.06
C PHE A 243 14.33 -14.65 -8.21
N LEU A 244 14.26 -14.17 -9.46
CA LEU A 244 14.56 -14.91 -10.68
C LEU A 244 16.07 -15.22 -10.83
N ALA A 245 16.95 -14.40 -10.25
CA ALA A 245 18.37 -14.70 -10.15
C ALA A 245 18.61 -15.88 -9.20
N GLN A 246 18.15 -15.79 -7.94
CA GLN A 246 18.33 -16.86 -6.98
C GLN A 246 17.54 -18.13 -7.34
N PHE A 247 16.44 -18.01 -8.09
CA PHE A 247 15.70 -19.14 -8.65
C PHE A 247 16.60 -20.02 -9.54
N LEU A 248 17.40 -19.43 -10.44
CA LEU A 248 18.39 -20.16 -11.23
C LEU A 248 19.48 -20.77 -10.36
N GLU A 249 20.01 -20.01 -9.40
CA GLU A 249 21.08 -20.45 -8.51
C GLU A 249 20.66 -21.67 -7.67
N CYS A 250 19.44 -21.65 -7.13
CA CYS A 250 18.92 -22.70 -6.26
C CYS A 250 18.39 -23.93 -7.02
N LEU A 251 17.86 -23.74 -8.25
CA LEU A 251 17.23 -24.81 -9.04
C LEU A 251 18.05 -25.25 -10.26
N GLY A 252 19.27 -24.74 -10.43
CA GLY A 252 20.22 -25.23 -11.43
C GLY A 252 20.60 -26.71 -11.23
N PRO A 253 21.09 -27.40 -12.27
CA PRO A 253 21.47 -28.81 -12.20
C PRO A 253 22.69 -29.07 -11.30
N GLU A 254 23.57 -28.08 -11.12
CA GLU A 254 24.78 -28.15 -10.29
C GLU A 254 24.59 -27.50 -8.90
N ALA A 255 23.35 -27.18 -8.51
CA ALA A 255 23.05 -26.48 -7.25
C ALA A 255 23.32 -27.36 -6.02
N VAL A 256 24.40 -27.07 -5.29
CA VAL A 256 24.78 -27.76 -4.04
C VAL A 256 24.07 -27.11 -2.83
N PRO A 257 23.22 -27.84 -2.07
CA PRO A 257 22.42 -27.25 -0.99
C PRO A 257 23.23 -26.52 0.10
N GLU A 258 24.42 -27.02 0.43
CA GLU A 258 25.25 -26.51 1.54
C GLU A 258 25.78 -25.09 1.31
N ARG A 259 26.04 -24.71 0.04
CA ARG A 259 26.56 -23.36 -0.29
C ARG A 259 25.53 -22.25 -0.09
N MET A 260 24.24 -22.58 0.04
CA MET A 260 23.17 -21.62 0.26
C MET A 260 23.06 -21.12 1.71
N ALA A 261 23.86 -21.66 2.64
CA ALA A 261 23.78 -21.35 4.07
C ALA A 261 24.38 -19.98 4.45
N GLU A 262 25.36 -19.49 3.69
CA GLU A 262 26.14 -18.28 4.03
C GLU A 262 25.62 -16.99 3.37
N GLY A 263 24.59 -17.09 2.52
CA GLY A 263 24.05 -15.98 1.72
C GLY A 263 22.67 -15.49 2.15
N SER A 264 22.30 -14.26 1.74
CA SER A 264 20.94 -13.75 1.97
C SER A 264 19.94 -14.41 1.03
N ARG A 265 19.24 -15.42 1.53
CA ARG A 265 18.16 -16.12 0.82
C ARG A 265 16.96 -15.19 0.64
N TYR A 266 16.63 -14.89 -0.63
CA TYR A 266 15.42 -14.22 -1.10
C TYR A 266 14.50 -15.24 -1.79
N TYR A 267 15.06 -16.13 -2.63
CA TYR A 267 14.34 -17.30 -3.10
C TYR A 267 14.26 -18.34 -1.97
N THR A 268 13.04 -18.85 -1.72
CA THR A 268 12.80 -20.02 -0.88
C THR A 268 11.71 -20.91 -1.49
N PRO A 269 11.69 -22.21 -1.17
CA PRO A 269 10.57 -23.09 -1.55
C PRO A 269 9.22 -22.56 -1.05
N LEU A 270 9.19 -21.98 0.15
CA LEU A 270 8.02 -21.36 0.76
C LEU A 270 7.52 -20.16 -0.06
N LEU A 271 8.38 -19.19 -0.39
CA LEU A 271 7.99 -18.02 -1.19
C LEU A 271 7.48 -18.46 -2.57
N HIS A 272 8.21 -19.35 -3.23
CA HIS A 272 7.86 -19.87 -4.54
C HIS A 272 6.46 -20.50 -4.54
N CYS A 273 6.20 -21.45 -3.63
CA CYS A 273 4.88 -22.08 -3.52
C CYS A 273 3.78 -21.07 -3.13
N SER A 274 4.10 -20.04 -2.33
CA SER A 274 3.17 -18.99 -1.92
C SER A 274 2.80 -18.05 -3.07
N LEU A 275 3.76 -17.70 -3.94
CA LEU A 275 3.53 -16.91 -5.16
C LEU A 275 2.61 -17.64 -6.14
N LEU A 276 2.80 -18.95 -6.33
CA LEU A 276 1.90 -19.78 -7.15
C LEU A 276 0.51 -19.94 -6.50
N THR A 277 0.45 -20.13 -5.18
CA THR A 277 -0.82 -20.24 -4.42
C THR A 277 -1.70 -18.99 -4.59
N PHE A 278 -1.09 -17.81 -4.47
CA PHE A 278 -1.75 -16.53 -4.69
C PHE A 278 -2.11 -16.36 -6.17
N GLY A 279 -1.10 -16.43 -7.04
CA GLY A 279 -1.15 -16.09 -8.47
C GLY A 279 -1.91 -17.07 -9.36
N ALA A 280 -2.15 -18.32 -8.95
CA ALA A 280 -2.90 -19.29 -9.76
C ALA A 280 -4.35 -18.85 -10.05
N GLY A 281 -4.91 -17.94 -9.25
CA GLY A 281 -6.16 -17.25 -9.57
C GLY A 281 -6.13 -16.39 -10.85
N PHE A 282 -4.94 -15.97 -11.28
CA PHE A 282 -4.70 -15.18 -12.50
C PHE A 282 -4.40 -16.04 -13.74
N SER A 283 -4.40 -17.37 -13.61
CA SER A 283 -4.22 -18.31 -14.73
C SER A 283 -5.39 -18.24 -15.73
N ASP A 284 -5.11 -18.48 -17.02
CA ASP A 284 -6.15 -18.68 -18.04
C ASP A 284 -6.77 -20.10 -17.96
N ASN A 285 -6.01 -21.09 -17.51
CA ASN A 285 -6.52 -22.43 -17.25
C ASN A 285 -7.52 -22.42 -16.08
N PRO A 286 -8.82 -22.75 -16.29
CA PRO A 286 -9.81 -22.78 -15.23
C PRO A 286 -9.43 -23.73 -14.08
N GLN A 287 -8.80 -24.87 -14.40
CA GLN A 287 -8.40 -25.88 -13.42
C GLN A 287 -7.32 -25.37 -12.46
N MET A 288 -6.51 -24.39 -12.87
CA MET A 288 -5.55 -23.72 -11.97
C MET A 288 -6.22 -22.67 -11.08
N ARG A 289 -7.29 -22.02 -11.57
CA ARG A 289 -8.11 -21.09 -10.77
C ARG A 289 -8.96 -21.80 -9.72
N GLU A 290 -9.35 -23.05 -9.96
CA GLU A 290 -10.16 -23.86 -9.04
C GLU A 290 -9.63 -23.85 -7.60
N ARG A 291 -10.55 -23.65 -6.65
CA ARG A 291 -10.27 -23.64 -5.20
C ARG A 291 -9.42 -24.83 -4.75
N LYS A 292 -9.76 -26.03 -5.23
CA LYS A 292 -9.11 -27.30 -4.88
C LYS A 292 -7.63 -27.34 -5.30
N THR A 293 -7.30 -26.78 -6.46
CA THR A 293 -5.93 -26.73 -6.98
C THR A 293 -5.09 -25.69 -6.24
N ARG A 294 -5.69 -24.53 -5.95
CA ARG A 294 -5.07 -23.48 -5.11
C ARG A 294 -4.87 -23.96 -3.67
N GLU A 295 -5.78 -24.79 -3.15
CA GLU A 295 -5.68 -25.42 -1.83
C GLU A 295 -4.60 -26.52 -1.78
N LYS A 296 -4.39 -27.30 -2.86
CA LYS A 296 -3.21 -28.18 -2.99
C LYS A 296 -1.91 -27.37 -2.91
N LEU A 297 -1.81 -26.28 -3.68
CA LEU A 297 -0.64 -25.38 -3.68
C LEU A 297 -0.40 -24.79 -2.28
N ALA A 298 -1.44 -24.24 -1.65
CA ALA A 298 -1.36 -23.69 -0.29
C ALA A 298 -0.92 -24.74 0.74
N THR A 299 -1.45 -25.96 0.63
CA THR A 299 -1.11 -27.08 1.53
C THR A 299 0.33 -27.55 1.35
N HIS A 300 0.86 -27.51 0.11
CA HIS A 300 2.26 -27.82 -0.14
C HIS A 300 3.19 -26.70 0.33
N ALA A 301 2.85 -25.43 0.08
CA ALA A 301 3.60 -24.28 0.57
C ALA A 301 3.85 -24.36 2.09
N LYS A 302 2.80 -24.73 2.85
CA LYS A 302 2.85 -24.86 4.31
C LYS A 302 3.83 -25.92 4.84
N LYS A 303 4.22 -26.91 4.04
CA LYS A 303 5.20 -27.93 4.47
C LYS A 303 6.57 -27.32 4.75
N TRP A 304 6.93 -26.27 4.01
CA TRP A 304 8.20 -25.55 4.15
C TRP A 304 8.23 -24.59 5.35
N LEU A 305 7.14 -24.46 6.11
CA LEU A 305 7.08 -23.52 7.24
C LEU A 305 8.03 -23.92 8.38
N ASP A 306 8.12 -25.20 8.74
CA ASP A 306 8.98 -25.63 9.85
C ASP A 306 10.47 -25.48 9.50
N ASP A 307 10.88 -25.82 8.27
CA ASP A 307 12.24 -25.58 7.78
C ASP A 307 12.61 -24.09 7.82
N GLU A 308 11.68 -23.22 7.41
CA GLU A 308 11.84 -21.76 7.37
C GLU A 308 11.72 -21.12 8.76
N PHE A 309 11.03 -21.73 9.74
CA PHE A 309 11.05 -21.27 11.13
C PHE A 309 12.37 -21.61 11.83
N ASN A 310 12.95 -22.77 11.53
CA ASN A 310 14.27 -23.15 12.03
C ASN A 310 15.39 -22.35 11.35
N ASN A 311 15.27 -22.08 10.04
CA ASN A 311 16.29 -21.42 9.23
C ASN A 311 15.71 -20.21 8.47
N PRO A 312 15.25 -19.16 9.16
CA PRO A 312 14.51 -18.07 8.54
C PRO A 312 15.33 -17.30 7.50
N SER A 313 14.63 -16.84 6.47
CA SER A 313 15.10 -15.88 5.47
C SER A 313 14.28 -14.60 5.50
N SER A 314 14.71 -13.58 4.74
CA SER A 314 13.91 -12.35 4.55
C SER A 314 12.53 -12.64 3.94
N SER A 315 12.45 -13.67 3.08
CA SER A 315 11.25 -14.05 2.34
C SER A 315 10.11 -14.61 3.22
N LEU A 316 10.39 -15.07 4.44
CA LEU A 316 9.39 -15.65 5.35
C LEU A 316 8.22 -14.69 5.58
N MET A 317 8.51 -13.40 5.78
CA MET A 317 7.53 -12.34 6.02
C MET A 317 6.53 -12.19 4.87
N VAL A 318 7.04 -12.03 3.64
CA VAL A 318 6.20 -11.86 2.43
C VAL A 318 5.49 -13.15 2.03
N SER A 319 6.07 -14.31 2.32
CA SER A 319 5.42 -15.61 2.09
C SER A 319 4.19 -15.80 2.98
N LEU A 320 4.33 -15.50 4.27
CA LEU A 320 3.21 -15.54 5.22
C LEU A 320 2.12 -14.50 4.85
N ALA A 321 2.51 -13.32 4.36
CA ALA A 321 1.56 -12.33 3.84
C ALA A 321 0.82 -12.84 2.58
N LEU A 322 1.50 -13.49 1.64
CA LEU A 322 0.88 -14.10 0.44
C LEU A 322 -0.11 -15.23 0.81
N LEU A 323 0.23 -16.07 1.79
CA LEU A 323 -0.68 -17.09 2.33
C LEU A 323 -1.87 -16.47 3.06
N SER A 324 -1.67 -15.37 3.80
CA SER A 324 -2.76 -14.60 4.40
C SER A 324 -3.75 -14.09 3.34
N GLU A 325 -3.22 -13.37 2.35
CA GLU A 325 -4.01 -12.76 1.28
C GLU A 325 -4.75 -13.80 0.43
N HIS A 326 -4.13 -14.95 0.15
CA HIS A 326 -4.81 -16.10 -0.45
C HIS A 326 -6.00 -16.57 0.41
N HIS A 327 -5.79 -16.87 1.69
CA HIS A 327 -6.82 -17.41 2.56
C HIS A 327 -7.98 -16.43 2.79
N SER A 328 -7.69 -15.16 3.03
CA SER A 328 -8.71 -14.10 3.13
C SER A 328 -9.51 -13.97 1.82
N GLY A 329 -8.82 -13.96 0.67
CA GLY A 329 -9.47 -13.85 -0.64
C GLY A 329 -10.42 -14.99 -1.00
N ILE A 330 -10.17 -16.22 -0.52
CA ILE A 330 -11.09 -17.36 -0.71
C ILE A 330 -12.15 -17.50 0.42
N GLY A 331 -12.34 -16.47 1.23
CA GLY A 331 -13.33 -16.41 2.31
C GLY A 331 -12.92 -17.06 3.64
N GLN A 332 -11.68 -17.54 3.75
CA GLN A 332 -11.13 -18.14 4.98
C GLN A 332 -10.44 -17.07 5.87
N ALA A 333 -11.11 -15.94 6.10
CA ALA A 333 -10.54 -14.76 6.77
C ALA A 333 -9.87 -15.04 8.13
N LYS A 334 -10.40 -15.97 8.94
CA LYS A 334 -9.78 -16.40 10.20
C LYS A 334 -8.41 -17.06 10.01
N ILE A 335 -8.23 -17.84 8.93
CA ILE A 335 -6.95 -18.47 8.59
C ILE A 335 -5.99 -17.41 8.05
N GLY A 336 -6.49 -16.48 7.23
CA GLY A 336 -5.72 -15.33 6.75
C GLY A 336 -5.15 -14.50 7.90
N TYR A 337 -6.00 -14.09 8.84
CA TYR A 337 -5.61 -13.36 10.05
C TYR A 337 -4.47 -14.02 10.82
N MET A 338 -4.51 -15.34 10.99
CA MET A 338 -3.47 -16.08 11.70
C MET A 338 -2.14 -16.05 10.94
N TYR A 339 -2.14 -16.17 9.61
CA TYR A 339 -0.93 -16.03 8.79
C TYR A 339 -0.39 -14.58 8.79
N MET A 340 -1.24 -13.56 8.78
CA MET A 340 -0.79 -12.17 8.96
C MET A 340 -0.17 -11.97 10.34
N GLY A 341 -0.79 -12.49 11.40
CA GLY A 341 -0.22 -12.50 12.75
C GLY A 341 1.13 -13.21 12.82
N MET A 342 1.35 -14.26 12.03
CA MET A 342 2.66 -14.92 11.90
C MET A 342 3.66 -14.02 11.17
N ALA A 343 3.27 -13.33 10.09
CA ALA A 343 4.13 -12.36 9.40
C ALA A 343 4.55 -11.21 10.33
N ILE A 344 3.62 -10.67 11.12
CA ILE A 344 3.87 -9.66 12.17
C ILE A 344 4.87 -10.16 13.21
N ARG A 345 4.73 -11.42 13.67
CA ARG A 345 5.67 -12.03 14.62
C ARG A 345 7.06 -12.22 13.98
N ALA A 346 7.14 -12.70 12.75
CA ALA A 346 8.39 -12.81 12.00
C ALA A 346 9.07 -11.44 11.79
N ALA A 347 8.30 -10.38 11.51
CA ALA A 347 8.78 -9.01 11.35
C ALA A 347 9.17 -8.31 12.68
N ARG A 348 8.83 -8.90 13.84
CA ARG A 348 9.27 -8.46 15.17
C ARG A 348 10.54 -9.19 15.63
N LEU A 349 10.74 -10.43 15.16
CA LEU A 349 12.03 -11.09 15.27
C LEU A 349 13.04 -10.31 14.42
N ARG A 350 14.15 -9.88 15.03
CA ARG A 350 15.27 -9.24 14.32
C ARG A 350 16.48 -10.17 14.34
N PRO A 351 16.47 -11.28 13.58
CA PRO A 351 17.67 -12.09 13.42
C PRO A 351 18.76 -11.27 12.73
N ILE A 352 19.99 -11.43 13.22
CA ILE A 352 21.18 -10.72 12.72
C ILE A 352 21.57 -11.20 11.30
N LEU A 353 21.04 -12.36 10.88
CA LEU A 353 21.40 -13.10 9.67
C LEU A 353 20.72 -12.65 8.37
N PHE A 354 19.81 -11.66 8.42
CA PHE A 354 19.18 -11.13 7.21
C PHE A 354 20.02 -10.01 6.58
N ASP A 355 20.01 -9.91 5.24
CA ASP A 355 20.35 -8.65 4.55
C ASP A 355 19.49 -7.53 5.16
N PRO A 356 20.10 -6.50 5.78
CA PRO A 356 19.36 -5.44 6.45
C PRO A 356 18.41 -4.68 5.52
N LEU A 357 18.80 -4.47 4.27
CA LEU A 357 18.08 -3.65 3.29
C LEU A 357 16.86 -4.41 2.75
N ILE A 358 17.03 -5.68 2.40
CA ILE A 358 15.91 -6.55 1.97
C ILE A 358 14.95 -6.79 3.14
N ARG A 359 15.46 -7.07 4.35
CA ARG A 359 14.64 -7.19 5.57
C ARG A 359 13.79 -5.94 5.76
N ASP A 360 14.41 -4.76 5.80
CA ASP A 360 13.75 -3.53 6.17
C ASP A 360 12.68 -3.12 5.13
N TRP A 361 12.92 -3.42 3.86
CA TRP A 361 11.92 -3.32 2.80
C TRP A 361 10.73 -4.29 3.00
N HIS A 362 10.98 -5.53 3.44
CA HIS A 362 9.91 -6.48 3.80
C HIS A 362 9.17 -6.13 5.10
N LEU A 363 9.78 -5.42 6.06
CA LEU A 363 9.06 -4.86 7.22
C LEU A 363 7.96 -3.89 6.75
N TRP A 364 8.27 -3.04 5.77
CA TRP A 364 7.28 -2.15 5.13
C TRP A 364 6.20 -2.94 4.38
N SER A 365 6.53 -4.09 3.78
CA SER A 365 5.50 -4.96 3.16
C SER A 365 4.53 -5.53 4.19
N VAL A 366 5.03 -6.03 5.32
CA VAL A 366 4.15 -6.57 6.38
C VAL A 366 3.27 -5.45 6.93
N PHE A 367 3.82 -4.24 7.12
CA PHE A 367 3.06 -3.07 7.55
C PHE A 367 1.95 -2.69 6.56
N ILE A 368 2.22 -2.60 5.26
CA ILE A 368 1.20 -2.30 4.24
C ILE A 368 0.09 -3.36 4.26
N GLN A 369 0.43 -4.65 4.22
CA GLN A 369 -0.58 -5.72 4.16
C GLN A 369 -1.37 -5.84 5.46
N GLU A 370 -0.74 -5.64 6.62
CA GLU A 370 -1.41 -5.61 7.92
C GLU A 370 -2.40 -4.44 7.99
N SER A 371 -1.99 -3.22 7.62
CA SER A 371 -2.83 -2.04 7.75
C SER A 371 -4.00 -2.02 6.76
N LEU A 372 -3.81 -2.57 5.55
CA LEU A 372 -4.92 -2.79 4.61
C LEU A 372 -5.91 -3.84 5.15
N MET A 373 -5.43 -4.91 5.80
CA MET A 373 -6.29 -5.88 6.49
C MET A 373 -6.97 -5.29 7.74
N ALA A 374 -6.31 -4.38 8.46
CA ALA A 374 -6.88 -3.66 9.60
C ALA A 374 -8.04 -2.76 9.16
N LEU A 375 -7.85 -2.02 8.08
CA LEU A 375 -8.87 -1.19 7.43
C LEU A 375 -10.03 -2.02 6.87
N GLU A 376 -9.74 -3.16 6.22
CA GLU A 376 -10.76 -4.11 5.73
C GLU A 376 -11.67 -4.62 6.88
N MET A 377 -11.09 -4.80 8.07
CA MET A 377 -11.76 -5.32 9.27
C MET A 377 -12.29 -4.21 10.21
N ASN A 378 -12.11 -2.92 9.88
CA ASN A 378 -12.43 -1.77 10.72
C ASN A 378 -11.86 -1.86 12.16
N ARG A 379 -10.57 -2.21 12.27
CA ARG A 379 -9.83 -2.30 13.55
C ARG A 379 -8.56 -1.42 13.52
N PRO A 380 -8.00 -1.03 14.67
CA PRO A 380 -6.64 -0.50 14.74
C PRO A 380 -5.60 -1.51 14.24
N SER A 381 -4.43 -1.02 13.85
CA SER A 381 -3.29 -1.84 13.43
C SER A 381 -2.70 -2.63 14.60
N GLU A 382 -2.33 -3.89 14.36
CA GLU A 382 -1.55 -4.68 15.33
C GLU A 382 -0.04 -4.47 15.17
N TYR A 383 0.46 -3.87 14.09
CA TYR A 383 1.90 -3.76 13.80
C TYR A 383 2.36 -2.30 13.73
N PRO A 384 3.15 -1.81 14.71
CA PRO A 384 3.55 -0.41 14.75
C PRO A 384 4.43 -0.04 13.54
N VAL A 385 4.31 1.20 13.09
CA VAL A 385 5.06 1.79 11.97
C VAL A 385 6.55 1.37 12.01
N PRO A 386 7.10 0.76 10.94
CA PRO A 386 8.50 0.36 10.89
C PRO A 386 9.43 1.56 11.14
N LYS A 387 10.37 1.38 12.07
CA LYS A 387 11.42 2.38 12.36
C LYS A 387 12.57 2.36 11.34
N ALA A 388 12.51 1.47 10.36
CA ALA A 388 13.52 1.37 9.30
C ALA A 388 13.21 2.35 8.16
N PRO A 389 14.22 2.97 7.53
CA PRO A 389 14.00 3.91 6.45
C PRO A 389 13.43 3.22 5.21
N ILE A 390 12.60 3.93 4.43
CA ILE A 390 12.04 3.42 3.17
C ILE A 390 13.10 3.54 2.06
N ILE A 391 14.09 2.64 2.06
CA ILE A 391 15.15 2.55 1.05
C ILE A 391 14.86 1.36 0.13
N CYS A 392 14.95 1.55 -1.17
CA CYS A 392 14.73 0.46 -2.13
C CYS A 392 15.98 -0.45 -2.23
N PRO A 393 15.84 -1.79 -2.19
CA PRO A 393 16.97 -2.69 -2.40
C PRO A 393 17.51 -2.74 -3.84
N ILE A 394 16.87 -2.05 -4.79
CA ILE A 394 17.33 -1.88 -6.17
C ILE A 394 17.53 -0.40 -6.49
N ALA A 395 18.48 -0.09 -7.38
CA ALA A 395 18.71 1.27 -7.84
C ALA A 395 17.48 1.81 -8.62
N VAL A 396 16.94 2.94 -8.18
CA VAL A 396 15.81 3.62 -8.82
C VAL A 396 16.29 4.97 -9.33
N GLU A 397 16.53 5.06 -10.64
CA GLU A 397 16.94 6.31 -11.29
C GLU A 397 15.92 7.44 -11.08
N PRO A 398 16.35 8.72 -11.05
CA PRO A 398 15.46 9.87 -10.90
C PRO A 398 14.39 9.95 -12.00
N ASP A 399 13.12 9.97 -11.57
CA ASP A 399 11.88 10.24 -12.31
C ASP A 399 11.88 9.95 -13.83
N SER A 400 12.21 8.70 -14.21
CA SER A 400 11.98 8.22 -15.58
C SER A 400 10.49 8.30 -15.90
N ARG A 401 10.15 8.83 -17.08
CA ARG A 401 8.76 8.98 -17.52
C ARG A 401 8.19 7.62 -17.92
N SER A 402 7.02 7.27 -17.39
CA SER A 402 6.26 6.10 -17.85
C SER A 402 6.10 6.10 -19.39
N PRO A 403 6.30 4.96 -20.07
CA PRO A 403 6.27 4.84 -21.52
C PRO A 403 4.92 5.26 -22.12
N LEU A 404 4.96 5.77 -23.35
CA LEU A 404 3.77 6.16 -24.10
C LEU A 404 3.38 5.02 -25.05
N THR A 405 2.82 3.93 -24.51
CA THR A 405 2.33 2.80 -25.31
C THR A 405 0.81 2.60 -25.19
N SER A 406 0.24 1.95 -26.21
CA SER A 406 -1.12 1.42 -26.25
C SER A 406 -1.16 -0.13 -26.26
N SER A 407 0.01 -0.77 -26.30
CA SER A 407 0.17 -2.22 -26.29
C SER A 407 0.34 -2.72 -24.86
N LEU A 408 -0.52 -3.66 -24.44
CA LEU A 408 -0.46 -4.25 -23.10
C LEU A 408 0.84 -5.04 -22.89
N THR A 409 1.31 -5.75 -23.92
CA THR A 409 2.56 -6.50 -23.86
C THR A 409 3.75 -5.58 -23.65
N GLU A 410 3.90 -4.52 -24.46
CA GLU A 410 4.98 -3.53 -24.31
C GLU A 410 4.97 -2.85 -22.94
N LEU A 411 3.78 -2.62 -22.36
CA LEU A 411 3.66 -2.06 -21.02
C LEU A 411 4.21 -3.03 -19.97
N LEU A 412 3.76 -4.29 -19.97
CA LEU A 412 4.10 -5.26 -18.93
C LEU A 412 5.53 -5.83 -19.06
N THR A 413 6.09 -5.86 -20.27
CA THR A 413 7.49 -6.28 -20.51
C THR A 413 8.49 -5.11 -20.51
N HIS A 414 8.07 -3.91 -20.11
CA HIS A 414 8.93 -2.72 -20.10
C HIS A 414 10.09 -2.86 -19.08
N GLU A 415 11.32 -2.52 -19.47
CA GLU A 415 12.52 -2.70 -18.63
C GLU A 415 12.42 -2.01 -17.25
N ASP A 416 11.87 -0.79 -17.21
CA ASP A 416 11.66 -0.03 -15.97
C ASP A 416 10.42 -0.48 -15.16
N TYR A 417 9.63 -1.48 -15.58
CA TYR A 417 8.36 -1.84 -14.93
C TYR A 417 8.49 -2.03 -13.42
N PHE A 418 9.49 -2.80 -12.98
CA PHE A 418 9.74 -3.05 -11.56
C PHE A 418 10.27 -1.82 -10.82
N LYS A 419 10.96 -0.88 -11.50
CA LYS A 419 11.32 0.42 -10.92
C LYS A 419 10.08 1.28 -10.68
N PHE A 420 9.10 1.30 -11.61
CA PHE A 420 7.81 1.95 -11.37
C PHE A 420 7.01 1.27 -10.25
N SER A 421 7.00 -0.07 -10.18
CA SER A 421 6.38 -0.82 -9.09
C SER A 421 7.01 -0.48 -7.73
N ALA A 422 8.35 -0.39 -7.66
CA ALA A 422 9.09 0.01 -6.46
C ALA A 422 8.79 1.47 -6.06
N ARG A 423 8.77 2.41 -7.01
CA ARG A 423 8.32 3.79 -6.76
C ARG A 423 6.90 3.83 -6.18
N CYS A 424 5.98 3.01 -6.70
CA CYS A 424 4.62 2.92 -6.18
C CYS A 424 4.57 2.35 -4.75
N PHE A 425 5.36 1.30 -4.44
CA PHE A 425 5.49 0.77 -3.09
C PHE A 425 6.02 1.81 -2.09
N ILE A 426 7.04 2.60 -2.48
CA ILE A 426 7.58 3.70 -1.64
C ILE A 426 6.49 4.73 -1.30
N GLN A 427 5.68 5.14 -2.29
CA GLN A 427 4.59 6.08 -2.02
C GLN A 427 3.42 5.44 -1.25
N LEU A 428 3.17 4.13 -1.43
CA LEU A 428 2.18 3.37 -0.66
C LEU A 428 2.58 3.27 0.82
N SER A 429 3.84 2.97 1.14
CA SER A 429 4.35 3.00 2.53
C SER A 429 4.11 4.36 3.20
N ARG A 430 4.34 5.46 2.46
CA ARG A 430 4.08 6.83 2.93
C ARG A 430 2.58 7.10 3.13
N LEU A 431 1.73 6.63 2.22
CA LEU A 431 0.27 6.78 2.29
C LEU A 431 -0.35 6.00 3.48
N ILE A 432 0.12 4.77 3.73
CA ILE A 432 -0.35 3.96 4.86
C ILE A 432 0.05 4.60 6.20
N ASN A 433 1.22 5.22 6.29
CA ASN A 433 1.67 5.93 7.50
C ASN A 433 0.79 7.17 7.84
N ILE A 434 0.09 7.74 6.84
CA ILE A 434 -0.95 8.76 7.08
C ILE A 434 -2.24 8.08 7.59
N ILE A 435 -2.64 6.96 6.99
CA ILE A 435 -3.96 6.36 7.25
C ILE A 435 -4.09 5.58 8.56
N ILE A 436 -3.00 5.03 9.10
CA ILE A 436 -3.01 4.28 10.37
C ILE A 436 -3.53 5.14 11.54
N ARG A 437 -3.33 6.46 11.45
CA ARG A 437 -3.88 7.45 12.41
C ARG A 437 -5.41 7.58 12.37
N ILE A 438 -6.07 7.03 11.34
CA ILE A 438 -7.53 6.87 11.30
C ILE A 438 -7.93 5.62 12.07
N THR A 439 -7.34 4.47 11.73
CA THR A 439 -7.72 3.17 12.32
C THR A 439 -7.44 3.09 13.83
N ASP A 440 -6.41 3.82 14.28
CA ASP A 440 -5.96 3.83 15.67
C ASP A 440 -6.61 4.98 16.48
N GLY A 441 -7.43 5.81 15.84
CA GLY A 441 -8.11 6.96 16.45
C GLY A 441 -9.63 6.82 16.51
N ALA A 442 -10.27 7.58 17.40
CA ALA A 442 -11.72 7.75 17.35
C ALA A 442 -12.09 8.68 16.19
N VAL A 443 -12.62 8.13 15.09
CA VAL A 443 -12.97 8.83 13.83
C VAL A 443 -14.26 9.66 13.98
N THR A 444 -14.32 10.45 15.04
CA THR A 444 -15.39 11.39 15.40
C THR A 444 -14.87 12.81 15.59
N ASP A 445 -13.54 12.99 15.71
CA ASP A 445 -12.93 14.32 15.80
C ASP A 445 -12.74 14.94 14.40
N LYS A 446 -13.46 16.04 14.18
CA LYS A 446 -13.43 16.88 12.98
C LYS A 446 -12.05 17.49 12.73
N GLN A 447 -11.30 17.79 13.79
CA GLN A 447 -9.96 18.37 13.71
C GLN A 447 -8.99 17.37 13.09
N ILE A 448 -8.96 16.15 13.63
CA ILE A 448 -8.16 15.01 13.14
C ILE A 448 -8.46 14.75 11.66
N ILE A 449 -9.74 14.66 11.26
CA ILE A 449 -10.13 14.39 9.87
C ILE A 449 -9.69 15.51 8.92
N LEU A 450 -9.74 16.78 9.34
CA LEU A 450 -9.21 17.89 8.53
C LEU A 450 -7.69 17.84 8.40
N ASP A 451 -6.96 17.47 9.44
CA ASP A 451 -5.49 17.35 9.40
C ASP A 451 -5.07 16.19 8.47
N ILE A 452 -5.70 15.03 8.59
CA ILE A 452 -5.46 13.89 7.68
C ILE A 452 -5.80 14.25 6.23
N HIS A 453 -6.91 14.96 5.99
CA HIS A 453 -7.27 15.42 4.65
C HIS A 453 -6.18 16.34 4.05
N LEU A 454 -5.66 17.28 4.84
CA LEU A 454 -4.58 18.18 4.42
C LEU A 454 -3.27 17.41 4.14
N GLU A 455 -2.94 16.41 4.96
CA GLU A 455 -1.78 15.54 4.72
C GLU A 455 -1.95 14.67 3.46
N LEU A 456 -3.14 14.13 3.22
CA LEU A 456 -3.47 13.36 2.02
C LEU A 456 -3.40 14.22 0.74
N GLU A 457 -3.97 15.43 0.73
CA GLU A 457 -3.82 16.38 -0.38
C GLU A 457 -2.36 16.83 -0.57
N THR A 458 -1.60 17.03 0.51
CA THR A 458 -0.16 17.39 0.44
C THR A 458 0.64 16.27 -0.21
N TRP A 459 0.44 15.02 0.25
CA TRP A 459 1.05 13.83 -0.34
C TRP A 459 0.70 13.68 -1.83
N PHE A 460 -0.58 13.87 -2.20
CA PHE A 460 -1.04 13.72 -3.58
C PHE A 460 -0.44 14.79 -4.51
N ASN A 461 -0.39 16.05 -4.06
CA ASN A 461 0.23 17.13 -4.84
C ASN A 461 1.74 16.91 -5.06
N ASN A 462 2.42 16.29 -4.08
CA ASN A 462 3.85 16.00 -4.09
C ASN A 462 4.24 14.66 -4.76
N LEU A 463 3.29 13.92 -5.36
CA LEU A 463 3.58 12.67 -6.08
C LEU A 463 4.50 12.91 -7.30
N PRO A 464 5.61 12.15 -7.48
CA PRO A 464 6.49 12.29 -8.65
C PRO A 464 5.79 12.14 -10.01
N ASP A 465 6.34 12.75 -11.06
CA ASP A 465 5.73 12.78 -12.40
C ASP A 465 5.69 11.38 -13.05
N GLY A 466 6.54 10.45 -12.61
CA GLY A 466 6.54 9.05 -13.00
C GLY A 466 5.41 8.19 -12.42
N VAL A 467 4.71 8.63 -11.36
CA VAL A 467 3.61 7.88 -10.69
C VAL A 467 2.25 8.58 -10.75
N MET A 468 2.09 9.52 -11.68
CA MET A 468 0.82 10.24 -11.92
C MET A 468 0.09 9.69 -13.15
N ILE A 469 -1.23 9.48 -13.01
CA ILE A 469 -2.10 9.07 -14.11
C ILE A 469 -2.18 10.19 -15.17
N ARG A 470 -1.99 9.84 -16.45
CA ARG A 470 -1.99 10.80 -17.56
C ARG A 470 -3.35 10.88 -18.24
N GLN A 471 -3.77 12.09 -18.60
CA GLN A 471 -5.08 12.39 -19.24
C GLN A 471 -5.14 12.05 -20.75
N ARG A 472 -4.21 11.26 -21.29
CA ARG A 472 -4.16 10.89 -22.72
C ARG A 472 -4.26 9.37 -22.87
N ALA A 473 -4.70 8.92 -24.03
CA ALA A 473 -4.96 7.51 -24.34
C ALA A 473 -3.66 6.69 -24.49
N THR A 474 -2.96 6.48 -23.37
CA THR A 474 -1.85 5.54 -23.19
C THR A 474 -2.15 4.68 -21.97
N LEU A 475 -1.74 3.42 -21.98
CA LEU A 475 -1.93 2.55 -20.83
C LEU A 475 -1.17 3.08 -19.61
N THR A 476 -1.66 2.75 -18.42
CA THR A 476 -1.11 3.21 -17.13
C THR A 476 -0.82 2.00 -16.27
N PHE A 477 0.43 1.81 -15.86
CA PHE A 477 0.89 0.63 -15.10
C PHE A 477 -0.09 0.25 -13.96
N PRO A 478 -0.46 -1.02 -13.78
CA PRO A 478 -1.35 -1.46 -12.71
C PRO A 478 -0.96 -0.94 -11.31
N PRO A 479 0.32 -0.95 -10.89
CA PRO A 479 0.78 -0.29 -9.66
C PRO A 479 0.36 1.17 -9.46
N ILE A 480 0.28 1.96 -10.54
CA ILE A 480 -0.14 3.37 -10.48
C ILE A 480 -1.65 3.46 -10.29
N LEU A 481 -2.45 2.64 -11.00
CA LEU A 481 -3.89 2.60 -10.77
C LEU A 481 -4.21 2.15 -9.34
N THR A 482 -3.55 1.08 -8.86
CA THR A 482 -3.63 0.59 -7.48
C THR A 482 -3.34 1.70 -6.46
N LEU A 483 -2.24 2.44 -6.61
CA LEU A 483 -1.87 3.54 -5.72
C LEU A 483 -2.94 4.66 -5.66
N HIS A 484 -3.50 5.04 -6.81
CA HIS A 484 -4.52 6.08 -6.88
C HIS A 484 -5.88 5.58 -6.38
N ILE A 485 -6.22 4.30 -6.54
CA ILE A 485 -7.41 3.68 -5.93
C ILE A 485 -7.29 3.71 -4.40
N THR A 486 -6.14 3.30 -3.84
CA THR A 486 -5.89 3.37 -2.39
C THR A 486 -6.10 4.79 -1.87
N TYR A 487 -5.54 5.80 -2.55
CA TYR A 487 -5.71 7.20 -2.17
C TYR A 487 -7.19 7.65 -2.15
N TRP A 488 -7.97 7.38 -3.21
CA TRP A 488 -9.37 7.80 -3.24
C TRP A 488 -10.26 6.98 -2.29
N TRP A 489 -9.93 5.71 -2.03
CA TRP A 489 -10.57 4.90 -0.98
C TRP A 489 -10.33 5.50 0.40
N PHE A 490 -9.10 5.97 0.66
CA PHE A 490 -8.72 6.58 1.92
C PHE A 490 -9.41 7.93 2.13
N ILE A 491 -9.53 8.77 1.09
CA ILE A 491 -10.34 9.99 1.12
C ILE A 491 -11.81 9.66 1.42
N LEU A 492 -12.38 8.61 0.79
CA LEU A 492 -13.75 8.18 1.07
C LEU A 492 -13.90 7.74 2.54
N HIS A 493 -13.07 6.81 3.01
CA HIS A 493 -13.13 6.29 4.38
C HIS A 493 -12.94 7.38 5.45
N SER A 494 -12.08 8.38 5.20
CA SER A 494 -11.86 9.52 6.10
C SER A 494 -13.11 10.38 6.31
N HIS A 495 -13.89 10.60 5.25
CA HIS A 495 -15.00 11.56 5.25
C HIS A 495 -16.38 10.91 5.39
N PHE A 496 -16.52 9.62 5.06
CA PHE A 496 -17.80 8.93 5.02
C PHE A 496 -18.53 8.88 6.38
N PRO A 497 -17.90 8.58 7.53
CA PRO A 497 -18.57 8.62 8.83
C PRO A 497 -19.20 9.99 9.16
N LEU A 498 -18.55 11.09 8.77
CA LEU A 498 -19.05 12.46 8.96
C LEU A 498 -20.11 12.89 7.94
N ALA A 499 -20.26 12.14 6.84
CA ALA A 499 -21.37 12.29 5.91
C ALA A 499 -22.60 11.45 6.32
N GLU A 500 -22.37 10.30 6.98
CA GLU A 500 -23.40 9.35 7.40
C GLU A 500 -24.03 9.66 8.78
N GLN A 501 -23.29 10.27 9.71
CA GLN A 501 -23.78 10.66 11.04
C GLN A 501 -24.89 11.74 10.98
N LEU A 502 -26.13 11.30 10.77
CA LEU A 502 -27.27 12.14 10.41
C LEU A 502 -28.44 12.07 11.41
N SER A 503 -28.33 12.82 12.51
CA SER A 503 -29.48 13.55 13.09
C SER A 503 -29.01 14.70 13.97
N ILE A 504 -29.88 15.71 14.17
CA ILE A 504 -29.70 16.86 15.08
C ILE A 504 -28.69 17.95 14.64
N SER A 505 -29.19 18.85 13.78
CA SER A 505 -28.89 20.31 13.76
C SER A 505 -27.62 20.88 13.10
N THR A 506 -27.70 22.19 12.84
CA THR A 506 -26.71 23.15 12.29
C THR A 506 -26.05 22.84 10.95
N SER A 507 -25.49 23.88 10.30
CA SER A 507 -24.78 23.83 9.03
C SER A 507 -23.30 24.12 9.25
N GLU A 508 -22.49 23.06 9.30
CA GLU A 508 -21.07 23.13 9.67
C GLU A 508 -20.17 22.97 8.43
N PRO A 509 -19.17 23.86 8.21
CA PRO A 509 -18.31 23.82 7.02
C PRO A 509 -17.60 22.48 6.79
N VAL A 510 -17.21 21.79 7.86
CA VAL A 510 -16.54 20.48 7.81
C VAL A 510 -17.44 19.39 7.22
N ARG A 511 -18.76 19.46 7.49
CA ARG A 511 -19.74 18.52 6.92
C ARG A 511 -19.93 18.78 5.42
N GLU A 512 -20.00 20.05 5.01
CA GLU A 512 -20.12 20.39 3.58
C GLU A 512 -18.87 19.97 2.79
N LEU A 513 -17.67 20.16 3.36
CA LEU A 513 -16.42 19.65 2.79
C LEU A 513 -16.43 18.11 2.68
N SER A 514 -16.84 17.41 3.74
CA SER A 514 -16.85 15.95 3.77
C SER A 514 -17.83 15.36 2.74
N ILE A 515 -19.01 15.94 2.58
CA ILE A 515 -19.98 15.54 1.54
C ILE A 515 -19.40 15.78 0.13
N LYS A 516 -18.76 16.94 -0.11
CA LYS A 516 -18.07 17.24 -1.39
C LYS A 516 -16.95 16.23 -1.68
N MET A 517 -16.21 15.81 -0.66
CA MET A 517 -15.10 14.87 -0.81
C MET A 517 -15.57 13.42 -1.02
N CYS A 518 -16.63 12.97 -0.35
CA CYS A 518 -17.23 11.67 -0.59
C CYS A 518 -17.73 11.54 -2.05
N ALA A 519 -18.54 12.50 -2.50
CA ALA A 519 -19.10 12.52 -3.86
C ALA A 519 -18.02 12.60 -4.96
N ARG A 520 -16.87 13.22 -4.66
CA ARG A 520 -15.71 13.22 -5.57
C ARG A 520 -14.91 11.91 -5.50
N ALA A 521 -14.79 11.32 -4.32
CA ALA A 521 -14.08 10.05 -4.16
C ALA A 521 -14.83 8.91 -4.88
N THR A 522 -16.16 8.85 -4.78
CA THR A 522 -16.98 7.89 -5.53
C THR A 522 -16.84 8.10 -7.04
N GLU A 523 -16.94 9.34 -7.54
CA GLU A 523 -16.72 9.69 -8.95
C GLU A 523 -15.34 9.21 -9.46
N LYS A 524 -14.28 9.38 -8.66
CA LYS A 524 -12.91 9.00 -9.01
C LYS A 524 -12.66 7.50 -8.89
N LEU A 525 -13.23 6.83 -7.87
CA LEU A 525 -13.14 5.38 -7.70
C LEU A 525 -13.83 4.64 -8.85
N VAL A 526 -15.07 5.00 -9.22
CA VAL A 526 -15.77 4.41 -10.37
C VAL A 526 -14.99 4.62 -11.68
N GLN A 527 -14.40 5.81 -11.88
CA GLN A 527 -13.52 6.05 -13.03
C GLN A 527 -12.27 5.17 -13.02
N LEU A 528 -11.65 4.95 -11.86
CA LEU A 528 -10.45 4.10 -11.73
C LEU A 528 -10.76 2.61 -11.89
N PHE A 529 -11.84 2.09 -11.30
CA PHE A 529 -12.28 0.71 -11.50
C PHE A 529 -12.58 0.44 -12.98
N ASN A 530 -13.35 1.31 -13.62
CA ASN A 530 -13.68 1.22 -15.05
C ASN A 530 -12.45 1.45 -15.96
N THR A 531 -11.38 2.09 -15.47
CA THR A 531 -10.10 2.22 -16.19
C THR A 531 -9.26 0.96 -16.03
N PHE A 532 -9.23 0.35 -14.84
CA PHE A 532 -8.53 -0.92 -14.59
C PHE A 532 -9.14 -2.06 -15.42
N ASP A 533 -10.47 -2.19 -15.42
CA ASP A 533 -11.16 -3.22 -16.21
C ASP A 533 -10.85 -3.10 -17.71
N LYS A 534 -10.94 -1.88 -18.26
CA LYS A 534 -10.70 -1.63 -19.69
C LYS A 534 -9.25 -1.80 -20.14
N GLN A 535 -8.28 -1.77 -19.23
CA GLN A 535 -6.86 -1.98 -19.56
C GLN A 535 -6.38 -3.40 -19.28
N PHE A 536 -6.94 -4.06 -18.25
CA PHE A 536 -6.41 -5.30 -17.70
C PHE A 536 -7.47 -6.40 -17.49
N GLY A 537 -8.71 -6.02 -17.17
CA GLY A 537 -9.78 -6.93 -16.74
C GLY A 537 -9.76 -7.15 -15.22
N LEU A 538 -10.94 -7.07 -14.59
CA LEU A 538 -11.09 -7.13 -13.13
C LEU A 538 -10.69 -8.47 -12.48
N ARG A 539 -10.50 -9.54 -13.28
CA ARG A 539 -9.88 -10.80 -12.82
C ARG A 539 -8.52 -10.59 -12.12
N PHE A 540 -7.78 -9.54 -12.51
CA PHE A 540 -6.47 -9.20 -11.93
C PHE A 540 -6.54 -8.11 -10.85
N PHE A 541 -7.74 -7.72 -10.38
CA PHE A 541 -7.89 -6.65 -9.41
C PHE A 541 -7.25 -7.01 -8.03
N PRO A 542 -6.58 -6.08 -7.35
CA PRO A 542 -5.90 -6.37 -6.07
C PRO A 542 -6.88 -6.80 -4.96
N ARG A 543 -6.59 -7.97 -4.34
CA ARG A 543 -7.39 -8.58 -3.26
C ARG A 543 -7.69 -7.61 -2.12
N ASN A 544 -6.64 -6.96 -1.62
CA ASN A 544 -6.69 -5.96 -0.54
C ASN A 544 -7.37 -4.62 -0.90
N LEU A 545 -7.82 -4.42 -2.15
CA LEU A 545 -8.62 -3.26 -2.56
C LEU A 545 -10.09 -3.58 -2.88
N ILE A 546 -10.53 -4.83 -2.79
CA ILE A 546 -11.95 -5.22 -3.06
C ILE A 546 -12.92 -4.43 -2.17
N LYS A 547 -12.53 -4.13 -0.92
CA LYS A 547 -13.32 -3.32 0.02
C LYS A 547 -13.49 -1.86 -0.43
N ALA A 548 -12.63 -1.33 -1.28
CA ALA A 548 -12.81 -0.01 -1.89
C ALA A 548 -14.01 0.04 -2.85
N ILE A 549 -14.26 -1.05 -3.60
CA ILE A 549 -15.40 -1.14 -4.53
C ILE A 549 -16.71 -1.20 -3.74
N HIS A 550 -16.77 -2.06 -2.71
CA HIS A 550 -17.92 -2.15 -1.81
C HIS A 550 -18.22 -0.83 -1.11
N ALA A 551 -17.21 -0.20 -0.48
CA ALA A 551 -17.38 1.09 0.19
C ALA A 551 -17.82 2.22 -0.77
N CYS A 552 -17.31 2.22 -2.01
CA CYS A 552 -17.76 3.14 -3.06
C CYS A 552 -19.24 2.90 -3.41
N GLY A 553 -19.66 1.65 -3.58
CA GLY A 553 -21.04 1.27 -3.84
C GLY A 553 -21.99 1.69 -2.71
N SER A 554 -21.67 1.37 -1.45
CA SER A 554 -22.47 1.77 -0.29
C SER A 554 -22.59 3.30 -0.18
N ALA A 555 -21.51 4.04 -0.44
CA ALA A 555 -21.56 5.50 -0.46
C ALA A 555 -22.43 6.07 -1.59
N LEU A 556 -22.43 5.44 -2.76
CA LEU A 556 -23.30 5.81 -3.88
C LEU A 556 -24.78 5.48 -3.61
N VAL A 557 -25.09 4.43 -2.85
CA VAL A 557 -26.45 4.15 -2.36
C VAL A 557 -26.96 5.30 -1.49
N ILE A 558 -26.18 5.74 -0.49
CA ILE A 558 -26.54 6.90 0.33
C ILE A 558 -26.65 8.18 -0.52
N GLU A 559 -25.75 8.38 -1.49
CA GLU A 559 -25.78 9.53 -2.40
C GLU A 559 -27.02 9.55 -3.31
N ARG A 560 -27.46 8.37 -3.79
CA ARG A 560 -28.68 8.16 -4.59
C ARG A 560 -29.93 8.53 -3.81
N ASP A 561 -30.02 8.12 -2.55
CA ASP A 561 -31.23 8.29 -1.74
C ASP A 561 -31.28 9.63 -0.98
N SER A 562 -30.13 10.25 -0.75
CA SER A 562 -30.02 11.65 -0.33
C SER A 562 -30.26 12.64 -1.49
N ALA A 563 -30.36 12.17 -2.74
CA ALA A 563 -30.61 13.04 -3.90
C ALA A 563 -32.07 13.50 -3.95
N SER A 564 -32.30 14.81 -3.94
CA SER A 564 -33.64 15.40 -4.04
C SER A 564 -34.33 14.99 -5.35
N SER A 565 -35.67 14.94 -5.34
CA SER A 565 -36.51 14.53 -6.47
C SER A 565 -36.33 15.37 -7.74
N ALA A 566 -35.82 16.61 -7.61
CA ALA A 566 -35.43 17.46 -8.74
C ALA A 566 -34.09 17.04 -9.38
N SER A 567 -33.19 16.41 -8.63
CA SER A 567 -31.80 16.10 -9.02
C SER A 567 -31.67 14.80 -9.81
N LYS A 568 -32.56 14.60 -10.81
CA LYS A 568 -32.67 13.35 -11.58
C LYS A 568 -31.35 12.87 -12.17
N LYS A 569 -30.52 13.78 -12.71
CA LYS A 569 -29.19 13.44 -13.25
C LYS A 569 -28.26 12.88 -12.18
N LYS A 570 -28.25 13.47 -10.97
CA LYS A 570 -27.40 12.99 -9.88
C LYS A 570 -27.79 11.57 -9.46
N ARG A 571 -29.10 11.32 -9.31
CA ARG A 571 -29.62 9.98 -8.97
C ARG A 571 -29.29 8.95 -10.06
N ALA A 572 -29.36 9.31 -11.34
CA ALA A 572 -28.98 8.44 -12.45
C ALA A 572 -27.48 8.07 -12.42
N THR A 573 -26.59 9.05 -12.32
CA THR A 573 -25.13 8.78 -12.26
C THR A 573 -24.72 8.01 -10.99
N ALA A 574 -25.46 8.17 -9.88
CA ALA A 574 -25.26 7.32 -8.70
C ALA A 574 -25.64 5.86 -8.97
N ILE A 575 -26.75 5.60 -9.68
CA ILE A 575 -27.16 4.24 -10.09
C ILE A 575 -26.13 3.62 -11.05
N GLU A 576 -25.70 4.35 -12.09
CA GLU A 576 -24.64 3.91 -13.03
C GLU A 576 -23.35 3.49 -12.29
N GLY A 577 -23.01 4.18 -11.20
CA GLY A 577 -21.87 3.86 -10.34
C GLY A 577 -22.10 2.65 -9.43
N ILE A 578 -23.30 2.49 -8.86
CA ILE A 578 -23.69 1.29 -8.08
C ILE A 578 -23.63 0.05 -8.97
N ASP A 579 -24.22 0.10 -10.16
CA ASP A 579 -24.22 -0.99 -11.14
C ASP A 579 -22.79 -1.36 -11.56
N SER A 580 -21.92 -0.36 -11.75
CA SER A 580 -20.49 -0.57 -12.02
C SER A 580 -19.78 -1.29 -10.87
N CYS A 581 -20.08 -0.95 -9.61
CA CYS A 581 -19.51 -1.60 -8.43
C CYS A 581 -20.03 -3.04 -8.24
N ILE A 582 -21.31 -3.29 -8.47
CA ILE A 582 -21.92 -4.64 -8.39
C ILE A 582 -21.31 -5.54 -9.47
N TYR A 583 -21.29 -5.09 -10.74
CA TYR A 583 -20.61 -5.80 -11.83
C TYR A 583 -19.16 -6.14 -11.46
N ALA A 584 -18.41 -5.17 -10.93
CA ALA A 584 -17.01 -5.39 -10.59
C ALA A 584 -16.82 -6.42 -9.48
N LEU A 585 -17.64 -6.40 -8.42
CA LEU A 585 -17.59 -7.41 -7.34
C LEU A 585 -17.92 -8.81 -7.86
N LYS A 586 -18.86 -8.96 -8.82
CA LYS A 586 -19.19 -10.25 -9.44
C LYS A 586 -18.03 -10.83 -10.25
N ILE A 587 -17.39 -10.04 -11.12
CA ILE A 587 -16.24 -10.50 -11.93
C ILE A 587 -15.04 -10.83 -11.03
N ILE A 588 -14.80 -10.04 -9.98
CA ILE A 588 -13.75 -10.32 -8.97
C ILE A 588 -14.06 -11.63 -8.21
N GLY A 589 -15.34 -11.94 -7.97
CA GLY A 589 -15.81 -13.14 -7.30
C GLY A 589 -15.34 -14.46 -7.93
N GLU A 590 -15.05 -14.47 -9.24
CA GLU A 590 -14.49 -15.64 -9.94
C GLU A 590 -13.09 -16.06 -9.44
N VAL A 591 -12.34 -15.14 -8.82
CA VAL A 591 -10.98 -15.36 -8.30
C VAL A 591 -10.92 -15.23 -6.78
N TRP A 592 -11.68 -14.28 -6.25
CA TRP A 592 -11.67 -13.89 -4.85
C TRP A 592 -13.10 -13.97 -4.30
N HIS A 593 -13.51 -15.17 -3.88
CA HIS A 593 -14.86 -15.45 -3.38
C HIS A 593 -15.33 -14.50 -2.27
N ILE A 594 -14.43 -13.83 -1.54
CA ILE A 594 -14.78 -12.77 -0.57
C ILE A 594 -15.62 -11.64 -1.20
N ALA A 595 -15.49 -11.37 -2.50
CA ALA A 595 -16.26 -10.36 -3.21
C ALA A 595 -17.73 -10.77 -3.46
N ILE A 596 -18.07 -12.06 -3.41
CA ILE A 596 -19.43 -12.57 -3.66
C ILE A 596 -20.44 -12.04 -2.62
N PRO A 597 -20.27 -12.26 -1.30
CA PRO A 597 -21.18 -11.69 -0.31
C PRO A 597 -21.14 -10.15 -0.25
N MET A 598 -20.07 -9.52 -0.76
CA MET A 598 -19.98 -8.07 -0.90
C MET A 598 -20.82 -7.55 -2.08
N SER A 599 -21.02 -8.35 -3.14
CA SER A 599 -22.02 -8.07 -4.19
C SER A 599 -23.42 -8.23 -3.65
N GLU A 600 -23.71 -9.35 -2.97
CA GLU A 600 -25.04 -9.67 -2.42
C GLU A 600 -25.52 -8.60 -1.43
N ASP A 601 -24.64 -8.15 -0.53
CA ASP A 601 -24.89 -7.03 0.39
C ASP A 601 -25.14 -5.71 -0.37
N LEU A 602 -24.34 -5.39 -1.39
CA LEU A 602 -24.51 -4.17 -2.17
C LEU A 602 -25.79 -4.17 -3.03
N GLU A 603 -26.19 -5.32 -3.57
CA GLU A 603 -27.46 -5.50 -4.28
C GLU A 603 -28.66 -5.32 -3.35
N SER A 604 -28.58 -5.88 -2.14
CA SER A 604 -29.56 -5.69 -1.07
C SER A 604 -29.70 -4.22 -0.66
N LEU A 605 -28.58 -3.54 -0.36
CA LEU A 605 -28.53 -2.10 -0.05
C LEU A 605 -29.05 -1.24 -1.22
N ALA A 606 -28.76 -1.65 -2.46
CA ALA A 606 -29.26 -0.98 -3.65
C ALA A 606 -30.76 -1.22 -3.88
N GLY A 607 -31.42 -2.16 -3.19
CA GLY A 607 -32.80 -2.53 -3.47
C GLY A 607 -32.98 -3.20 -4.84
N VAL A 608 -31.92 -3.82 -5.35
CA VAL A 608 -31.97 -4.64 -6.57
C VAL A 608 -32.63 -5.96 -6.19
N ASN A 609 -33.91 -6.11 -6.54
CA ASN A 609 -34.66 -7.35 -6.27
C ASN A 609 -33.96 -8.54 -6.96
N LEU A 610 -33.54 -9.52 -6.16
CA LEU A 610 -33.12 -10.85 -6.61
C LEU A 610 -34.34 -11.63 -7.14
N ALA A 611 -34.78 -11.30 -8.36
CA ALA A 611 -36.08 -11.70 -8.89
C ALA A 611 -36.09 -12.00 -10.41
N ALA A 612 -35.23 -12.94 -10.84
CA ALA A 612 -35.42 -13.78 -12.03
C ALA A 612 -34.47 -15.00 -11.97
#